data_AF-A0A413JT92-F1
#
_entry.id   AF-A0A413JT92-F1
#
_cell.length_a   1.000
_cell.length_b   1.000
_cell.length_c   1.000
_cell.angle_alpha   90.00
_cell.angle_beta   90.00
_cell.angle_gamma   90.00
#
_symmetry.space_group_name_H-M   'P 1'
#
loop_
_entity.id
_entity.type
_entity.pdbx_description
1 polymer ?
#
loop_
_entity_poly.entity_id
_entity_poly.type
_entity_poly.pdbx_seq_one_letter_code
_entity_poly.pdbx_strand_id
1 'polypeptide(L)'
;MAILEYGIGGNEVKVSASDAIANIPENRSLIVEQLTADEPVTPEAVKGLSTIEEVFGHFSPNIDIEFENEEGQPVKENFSFKTVADFSVKNMTQNSPFLHNLDTQKTFYEGLVTQLRSNKVLQRVLENPESKKAFINALEALNDELTTESK
;
A
#
# COMPACT_ATOMS: atom_id res chain seq x y z
N MET A 1 29.77 -14.09 -69.31
CA MET A 1 30.06 -15.53 -69.36
C MET A 1 30.07 -16.05 -67.94
N ALA A 2 29.06 -16.83 -67.56
CA ALA A 2 29.05 -17.53 -66.29
C ALA A 2 29.92 -18.79 -66.44
N ILE A 3 30.97 -18.92 -65.64
CA ILE A 3 31.79 -20.12 -65.58
C ILE A 3 30.99 -21.12 -64.74
N LEU A 4 30.33 -22.06 -65.40
CA LEU A 4 29.72 -23.21 -64.74
C LEU A 4 30.81 -24.25 -64.53
N GLU A 5 31.31 -24.37 -63.31
CA GLU A 5 32.14 -25.50 -62.89
C GLU A 5 31.28 -26.77 -62.88
N TYR A 6 31.34 -27.54 -63.96
CA TYR A 6 30.69 -28.83 -64.05
C TYR A 6 31.66 -29.93 -63.59
N GLY A 7 31.64 -30.23 -62.30
CA GLY A 7 32.30 -31.40 -61.73
C GLY A 7 31.37 -32.61 -61.75
N ILE A 8 31.83 -33.75 -62.29
CA ILE A 8 31.06 -35.00 -62.27
C ILE A 8 31.34 -35.71 -60.95
N GLY A 9 30.41 -35.54 -60.01
CA GLY A 9 30.43 -36.10 -58.65
C GLY A 9 29.21 -35.61 -57.87
N GLY A 10 28.93 -36.20 -56.70
CA GLY A 10 27.83 -35.75 -55.85
C GLY A 10 28.07 -34.33 -55.35
N ASN A 11 27.26 -33.38 -55.81
CA ASN A 11 27.25 -32.02 -55.27
C ASN A 11 26.56 -32.03 -53.91
N GLU A 12 27.23 -31.51 -52.89
CA GLU A 12 26.62 -31.26 -51.59
C GLU A 12 25.53 -30.20 -51.77
N VAL A 13 24.26 -30.62 -51.73
CA VAL A 13 23.16 -29.70 -51.50
C VAL A 13 23.26 -29.31 -50.05
N LYS A 14 23.89 -28.16 -49.76
CA LYS A 14 23.83 -27.56 -48.44
C LYS A 14 22.37 -27.30 -48.14
N VAL A 15 21.80 -28.15 -47.28
CA VAL A 15 20.49 -27.89 -46.69
C VAL A 15 20.65 -26.56 -46.01
N SER A 16 19.99 -25.52 -46.53
CA SER A 16 19.75 -24.30 -45.80
C SER A 16 18.97 -24.71 -44.56
N ALA A 17 19.72 -24.99 -43.49
CA ALA A 17 19.21 -25.23 -42.18
C ALA A 17 18.36 -24.02 -41.84
N SER A 18 17.05 -24.18 -42.01
CA SER A 18 15.96 -23.36 -41.51
C SER A 18 16.43 -22.16 -40.68
N ASP A 19 16.74 -21.05 -41.34
CA ASP A 19 16.74 -19.73 -40.73
C ASP A 19 15.31 -19.47 -40.24
N ALA A 20 14.99 -19.87 -39.01
CA ALA A 20 13.73 -19.46 -38.39
C ALA A 20 13.65 -19.60 -36.86
N ILE A 21 14.63 -20.19 -36.16
CA ILE A 21 14.74 -19.96 -34.72
C ILE A 21 15.79 -18.88 -34.53
N ALA A 22 15.37 -17.65 -34.85
CA ALA A 22 16.12 -16.44 -34.58
C ALA A 22 16.58 -16.47 -33.13
N ASN A 23 17.89 -16.27 -32.90
CA ASN A 23 18.54 -16.03 -31.61
C ASN A 23 17.54 -15.57 -30.53
N ILE A 24 16.98 -16.51 -29.77
CA ILE A 24 16.13 -16.19 -28.63
C ILE A 24 17.13 -15.74 -27.56
N PRO A 25 17.13 -14.46 -27.14
CA PRO A 25 17.99 -14.03 -26.06
C PRO A 25 17.67 -14.89 -24.83
N GLU A 26 18.67 -15.61 -24.32
CA GLU A 26 18.53 -16.55 -23.20
C GLU A 26 18.18 -15.85 -21.87
N ASN A 27 18.21 -14.52 -21.86
CA ASN A 27 18.11 -13.67 -20.67
C ASN A 27 16.76 -12.94 -20.61
N ARG A 28 15.65 -13.59 -20.99
CA ARG A 28 14.31 -13.00 -20.90
C ARG A 28 13.45 -13.77 -19.92
N SER A 29 13.05 -13.09 -18.86
CA SER A 29 12.05 -13.60 -17.92
C SER A 29 10.66 -13.11 -18.31
N LEU A 30 9.67 -14.00 -18.21
CA LEU A 30 8.25 -13.66 -18.30
C LEU A 30 7.62 -13.92 -16.94
N ILE A 31 6.96 -12.91 -16.39
CA ILE A 31 6.16 -13.02 -15.17
C ILE A 31 4.69 -12.86 -15.58
N VAL A 32 3.84 -13.79 -15.15
CA VAL A 32 2.40 -13.80 -15.44
C VAL A 32 1.68 -13.89 -14.12
N GLU A 33 1.13 -12.77 -13.67
CA GLU A 33 0.40 -12.65 -12.40
C GLU A 33 -0.66 -11.56 -12.52
N GLN A 34 -1.68 -11.61 -11.65
CA GLN A 34 -2.62 -10.52 -11.49
C GLN A 34 -1.99 -9.45 -10.58
N LEU A 35 -1.62 -8.31 -11.16
CA LEU A 35 -0.90 -7.23 -10.46
C LEU A 35 -1.81 -6.11 -9.93
N THR A 36 -3.12 -6.20 -10.17
CA THR A 36 -4.16 -5.24 -9.76
C THR A 36 -5.32 -5.96 -9.07
N ALA A 37 -6.13 -5.24 -8.27
CA ALA A 37 -7.24 -5.85 -7.54
C ALA A 37 -8.25 -6.55 -8.46
N ASP A 38 -8.55 -5.93 -9.61
CA ASP A 38 -9.44 -6.49 -10.63
C ASP A 38 -8.66 -7.13 -11.78
N GLU A 39 -9.24 -8.18 -12.37
CA GLU A 39 -8.70 -8.81 -13.56
C GLU A 39 -8.91 -7.92 -14.79
N PRO A 40 -7.88 -7.75 -15.64
CA PRO A 40 -8.04 -6.97 -16.87
C PRO A 40 -8.94 -7.72 -17.87
N VAL A 41 -9.81 -6.99 -18.57
CA VAL A 41 -10.70 -7.55 -19.61
C VAL A 41 -9.92 -8.26 -20.72
N THR A 42 -8.71 -7.77 -21.01
CA THR A 42 -7.78 -8.37 -21.96
C THR A 42 -6.41 -8.50 -21.33
N PRO A 43 -5.76 -9.68 -21.38
CA PRO A 43 -4.41 -9.85 -20.88
C PRO A 43 -3.43 -8.88 -21.55
N GLU A 44 -2.69 -8.11 -20.75
CA GLU A 44 -1.67 -7.18 -21.22
C GLU A 44 -0.28 -7.82 -21.11
N ALA A 45 0.48 -7.81 -22.20
CA ALA A 45 1.87 -8.27 -22.22
C ALA A 45 2.82 -7.07 -22.36
N VAL A 46 3.31 -6.58 -21.22
CA VAL A 46 4.20 -5.42 -21.16
C VAL A 46 5.66 -5.87 -21.21
N LYS A 47 6.51 -5.10 -21.90
CA LYS A 47 7.95 -5.33 -22.00
C LYS A 47 8.71 -4.08 -21.57
N GLY A 48 9.92 -4.26 -21.06
CA GLY A 48 10.81 -3.16 -20.72
C GLY A 48 10.64 -2.62 -19.29
N LEU A 49 9.75 -3.22 -18.48
CA LEU A 49 9.71 -2.97 -17.04
C LEU A 49 10.87 -3.75 -16.40
N SER A 50 11.82 -3.02 -15.84
CA SER A 50 13.07 -3.55 -15.30
C SER A 50 13.22 -3.31 -13.80
N THR A 51 12.47 -2.35 -13.26
CA THR A 51 12.45 -1.99 -11.83
C THR A 51 11.08 -2.20 -11.22
N ILE A 52 11.02 -2.35 -9.90
CA ILE A 52 9.74 -2.49 -9.18
C ILE A 52 8.93 -1.21 -9.31
N GLU A 53 9.59 -0.05 -9.25
CA GLU A 53 8.98 1.26 -9.37
C GLU A 53 8.30 1.46 -10.74
N GLU A 54 8.90 0.95 -11.81
CA GLU A 54 8.28 0.94 -13.14
C GLU A 54 7.03 0.06 -13.19
N VAL A 55 7.06 -1.10 -12.52
CA VAL A 55 5.89 -1.99 -12.41
C VAL A 55 4.76 -1.29 -11.64
N PHE A 56 5.04 -0.71 -10.48
CA PHE A 56 4.05 0.06 -9.72
C PHE A 56 3.54 1.29 -10.46
N GLY A 57 4.42 2.00 -11.18
CA GLY A 57 4.03 3.14 -12.00
C GLY A 57 3.11 2.75 -13.16
N HIS A 58 3.37 1.63 -13.83
CA HIS A 58 2.55 1.14 -14.93
C HIS A 58 1.20 0.61 -14.46
N PHE A 59 1.20 -0.33 -13.51
CA PHE A 59 -0.02 -1.02 -13.08
C PHE A 59 -0.83 -0.22 -12.04
N SER A 60 -0.22 0.74 -11.35
CA SER A 60 -0.87 1.64 -10.38
C SER A 60 -1.91 0.94 -9.48
N PRO A 61 -1.48 -0.10 -8.73
CA PRO A 61 -2.39 -0.92 -7.95
C PRO A 61 -3.14 -0.07 -6.92
N ASN A 62 -4.44 -0.27 -6.87
CA ASN A 62 -5.31 0.35 -5.87
C ASN A 62 -6.45 -0.61 -5.50
N ILE A 63 -7.06 -0.38 -4.34
CA ILE A 63 -8.17 -1.19 -3.82
C ILE A 63 -9.11 -0.35 -2.97
N ASP A 64 -10.41 -0.53 -3.17
CA ASP A 64 -11.44 0.05 -2.31
C ASP A 64 -11.67 -0.85 -1.08
N ILE A 65 -11.63 -0.25 0.10
CA ILE A 65 -11.86 -0.91 1.38
C ILE A 65 -13.03 -0.20 2.08
N GLU A 66 -13.94 -0.98 2.63
CA GLU A 66 -15.04 -0.50 3.46
C GLU A 66 -14.75 -0.85 4.93
N PHE A 67 -14.53 0.18 5.74
CA PHE A 67 -14.42 0.09 7.19
C PHE A 67 -15.77 0.27 7.86
N GLU A 68 -15.84 -0.06 9.14
CA GLU A 68 -17.00 0.19 10.00
C GLU A 68 -16.56 1.14 11.13
N ASN A 69 -17.28 2.24 11.33
CA ASN A 69 -17.01 3.17 12.43
C ASN A 69 -17.68 2.73 13.75
N GLU A 70 -17.48 3.49 14.83
CA GLU A 70 -18.04 3.17 16.15
C GLU A 70 -19.58 3.13 16.19
N GLU A 71 -20.25 3.82 15.24
CA GLU A 71 -21.71 3.83 15.09
C GLU A 71 -22.22 2.70 14.18
N GLY A 72 -21.34 1.84 13.67
CA GLY A 72 -21.66 0.77 12.72
C GLY A 72 -21.89 1.28 11.29
N GLN A 73 -21.52 2.52 10.98
CA GLN A 73 -21.67 3.08 9.64
C GLN A 73 -20.47 2.73 8.76
N PRO A 74 -20.69 2.44 7.47
CA PRO A 74 -19.61 2.11 6.56
C PRO A 74 -18.82 3.35 6.16
N VAL A 75 -17.49 3.25 6.22
CA VAL A 75 -16.53 4.27 5.77
C VAL A 75 -15.72 3.69 4.62
N LYS A 76 -15.97 4.18 3.41
CA LYS A 76 -15.28 3.71 2.20
C LYS A 76 -14.03 4.54 1.92
N GLU A 77 -12.91 3.87 1.70
CA GLU A 77 -11.65 4.49 1.34
C GLU A 77 -10.95 3.71 0.23
N ASN A 78 -10.25 4.43 -0.65
CA ASN A 78 -9.42 3.83 -1.68
C ASN A 78 -7.95 3.88 -1.25
N PHE A 79 -7.28 2.73 -1.25
CA PHE A 79 -5.85 2.62 -1.02
C PHE A 79 -5.13 2.54 -2.36
N SER A 80 -4.22 3.48 -2.60
CA SER A 80 -3.30 3.44 -3.75
C SER A 80 -1.89 3.08 -3.29
N PHE A 81 -1.22 2.18 -3.99
CA PHE A 81 0.15 1.76 -3.65
C PHE A 81 1.13 2.21 -4.73
N LYS A 82 2.23 2.85 -4.31
CA LYS A 82 3.31 3.33 -5.19
C LYS A 82 4.58 2.52 -5.02
N THR A 83 4.76 1.91 -3.85
CA THR A 83 5.94 1.12 -3.51
C THR A 83 5.56 -0.07 -2.63
N VAL A 84 6.48 -1.03 -2.50
CA VAL A 84 6.32 -2.18 -1.58
C VAL A 84 6.16 -1.74 -0.12
N ALA A 85 6.73 -0.59 0.26
CA ALA A 85 6.62 -0.08 1.62
C ALA A 85 5.18 0.34 1.99
N ASP A 86 4.35 0.67 1.00
CA ASP A 86 2.98 1.13 1.23
C ASP A 86 2.07 0.03 1.77
N PHE A 87 2.45 -1.24 1.63
CA PHE A 87 1.74 -2.39 2.22
C PHE A 87 2.07 -2.62 3.70
N SER A 88 3.00 -1.86 4.28
CA SER A 88 3.26 -1.96 5.71
C SER A 88 2.08 -1.37 6.50
N VAL A 89 1.72 -1.98 7.63
CA VAL A 89 0.62 -1.51 8.50
C VAL A 89 0.78 -0.02 8.82
N LYS A 90 2.00 0.42 9.12
CA LYS A 90 2.30 1.83 9.40
C LYS A 90 1.90 2.72 8.22
N ASN A 91 2.36 2.42 7.01
CA ASN A 91 2.07 3.28 5.85
C ASN A 91 0.60 3.18 5.43
N MET A 92 -0.02 2.01 5.53
CA MET A 92 -1.46 1.85 5.31
C MET A 92 -2.26 2.73 6.29
N THR A 93 -1.93 2.70 7.58
CA THR A 93 -2.57 3.55 8.59
C THR A 93 -2.37 5.04 8.29
N GLN A 94 -1.18 5.45 7.85
CA GLN A 94 -0.88 6.86 7.56
C GLN A 94 -1.52 7.35 6.25
N ASN A 95 -1.67 6.48 5.26
CA ASN A 95 -2.28 6.80 3.96
C ASN A 95 -3.81 6.77 4.00
N SER A 96 -4.41 6.21 5.06
CA SER A 96 -5.84 6.18 5.31
C SER A 96 -6.26 7.31 6.25
N PRO A 97 -7.11 8.26 5.81
CA PRO A 97 -7.64 9.29 6.67
C PRO A 97 -8.34 8.73 7.92
N PHE A 98 -9.15 7.69 7.77
CA PHE A 98 -9.86 7.06 8.88
C PHE A 98 -8.91 6.42 9.89
N LEU A 99 -8.01 5.54 9.42
CA LEU A 99 -7.08 4.84 10.31
C LEU A 99 -6.07 5.80 10.94
N HIS A 100 -5.63 6.82 10.22
CA HIS A 100 -4.71 7.84 10.75
C HIS A 100 -5.34 8.61 11.93
N ASN A 101 -6.61 9.02 11.78
CA ASN A 101 -7.33 9.68 12.87
C ASN A 101 -7.52 8.75 14.07
N LEU A 102 -7.86 7.48 13.82
CA LEU A 102 -8.02 6.49 14.88
C LEU A 102 -6.70 6.21 15.62
N ASP A 103 -5.59 6.09 14.89
CA ASP A 103 -4.24 5.90 15.46
C ASP A 103 -3.79 7.11 16.28
N THR A 104 -4.13 8.31 15.82
CA THR A 104 -3.87 9.56 16.55
C THR A 104 -4.63 9.59 17.88
N GLN A 105 -5.94 9.29 17.85
CA GLN A 105 -6.75 9.21 19.06
C GLN A 105 -6.22 8.14 20.03
N LYS A 106 -5.91 6.95 19.52
CA LYS A 106 -5.31 5.87 20.31
C LYS A 106 -4.01 6.31 20.99
N THR A 107 -3.09 6.90 20.24
CA THR A 107 -1.79 7.36 20.76
C THR A 107 -1.98 8.45 21.82
N PHE A 108 -2.92 9.36 21.61
CA PHE A 108 -3.29 10.36 22.60
C PHE A 108 -3.82 9.71 23.90
N TYR A 109 -4.75 8.77 23.80
CA TYR A 109 -5.29 8.06 24.97
C TYR A 109 -4.23 7.26 25.72
N GLU A 110 -3.34 6.55 25.01
CA GLU A 110 -2.23 5.83 25.63
C GLU A 110 -1.28 6.77 26.38
N GLY A 111 -0.98 7.94 25.80
CA GLY A 111 -0.21 9.00 26.45
C GLY A 111 -0.89 9.52 27.72
N LEU A 112 -2.20 9.80 27.64
CA LEU A 112 -3.00 10.26 28.77
C LEU A 112 -3.01 9.23 29.90
N VAL A 113 -3.27 7.95 29.59
CA VAL A 113 -3.23 6.86 30.59
C VAL A 113 -1.85 6.75 31.23
N THR A 114 -0.78 6.88 30.45
CA THR A 114 0.59 6.84 30.96
C THR A 114 0.87 8.00 31.94
N GLN A 115 0.41 9.21 31.63
CA GLN A 115 0.53 10.36 32.52
C GLN A 115 -0.29 10.20 33.81
N LEU A 116 -1.53 9.72 33.68
CA LEU A 116 -2.38 9.42 34.84
C LEU A 116 -1.74 8.37 35.76
N ARG A 117 -1.09 7.34 35.20
CA ARG A 117 -0.43 6.29 35.99
C ARG A 117 0.92 6.69 36.58
N SER A 118 1.67 7.55 35.92
CA SER A 118 3.00 7.96 36.40
C SER A 118 2.93 9.03 37.49
N ASN A 119 1.85 9.82 37.54
CA ASN A 119 1.70 10.90 38.52
C ASN A 119 0.95 10.44 39.79
N LYS A 120 1.70 10.23 40.88
CA LYS A 120 1.16 9.84 42.20
C LYS A 120 0.16 10.83 42.79
N VAL A 121 0.25 12.12 42.45
CA VAL A 121 -0.71 13.14 42.91
C VAL A 121 -2.04 12.95 42.20
N LEU A 122 -2.02 12.79 40.87
CA LEU A 122 -3.24 12.53 40.09
C LEU A 122 -3.89 11.21 40.50
N GLN A 123 -3.11 10.15 40.76
CA GLN A 123 -3.66 8.89 41.28
C GLN A 123 -4.44 9.08 42.57
N ARG A 124 -3.88 9.77 43.58
CA ARG A 124 -4.58 10.05 44.84
C ARG A 124 -5.85 10.89 44.66
N VAL A 125 -5.80 11.87 43.76
CA VAL A 125 -6.97 12.71 43.42
C VAL A 125 -8.07 11.85 42.77
N LEU A 126 -7.71 10.89 41.93
CA LEU A 126 -8.65 9.98 41.27
C LEU A 126 -9.18 8.87 42.19
N GLU A 127 -8.44 8.46 43.22
CA GLU A 127 -8.85 7.48 44.23
C GLU A 127 -9.91 8.03 45.20
N ASN A 128 -9.87 9.33 45.49
CA ASN A 128 -10.86 9.97 46.36
C ASN A 128 -12.11 10.39 45.53
N PRO A 129 -13.32 9.87 45.86
CA PRO A 129 -14.55 10.19 45.13
C PRO A 129 -14.88 11.69 45.05
N GLU A 130 -14.59 12.45 46.10
CA GLU A 130 -14.88 13.89 46.17
C GLU A 130 -13.91 14.67 45.27
N SER A 131 -12.61 14.40 45.40
CA SER A 131 -11.57 15.06 44.60
C SER A 131 -11.67 14.69 43.12
N LYS A 132 -12.04 13.44 42.79
CA LYS A 132 -12.33 13.02 41.41
C LYS A 132 -13.49 13.80 40.82
N LYS A 133 -14.59 13.97 41.56
CA LYS A 133 -15.75 14.73 41.09
C LYS A 133 -15.40 16.21 40.85
N ALA A 134 -14.65 16.83 41.76
CA ALA A 134 -14.17 18.20 41.57
C ALA A 134 -13.26 18.34 40.33
N PHE A 135 -12.39 17.35 40.09
CA PHE A 135 -11.52 17.32 38.92
C PHE A 135 -12.29 17.17 37.61
N ILE A 136 -13.29 16.29 37.56
CA ILE A 136 -14.18 16.13 36.40
C ILE A 136 -14.94 17.44 36.12
N ASN A 137 -15.54 18.05 37.15
CA ASN A 137 -16.27 19.31 36.99
C ASN A 137 -15.36 20.44 36.43
N ALA A 138 -14.09 20.49 36.86
CA ALA A 138 -13.14 21.46 36.34
C ALA A 138 -12.80 21.21 34.86
N LEU A 139 -12.68 19.94 34.44
CA LEU A 139 -12.49 19.57 33.04
C LEU A 139 -13.73 19.87 32.18
N GLU A 140 -14.93 19.62 32.69
CA GLU A 140 -16.19 19.98 32.03
C GLU A 140 -16.30 21.49 31.83
N ALA A 141 -15.99 22.29 32.86
CA ALA A 141 -15.98 23.75 32.74
C ALA A 141 -14.96 24.26 31.71
N LEU A 142 -13.77 23.66 31.65
CA LEU A 142 -12.75 23.96 30.61
C LEU A 142 -13.23 23.58 29.21
N ASN A 143 -13.91 22.45 29.07
CA ASN A 143 -14.48 22.03 27.79
C ASN A 143 -15.61 22.97 27.33
N ASP A 144 -16.45 23.42 28.26
CA ASP A 144 -17.51 24.38 27.99
C ASP A 144 -16.94 25.74 27.55
N GLU A 145 -15.83 26.20 28.16
CA GLU A 145 -15.13 27.42 27.76
C GLU A 145 -14.60 27.31 26.32
N LEU A 146 -13.90 26.23 25.99
CA LEU A 146 -13.32 26.00 24.66
C LEU A 146 -14.38 25.86 23.56
N THR A 147 -15.54 25.28 23.88
CA THR A 147 -16.63 25.11 22.91
C THR A 147 -17.48 26.39 22.75
N THR A 148 -17.52 27.24 23.77
CA THR A 148 -18.24 28.53 23.74
C THR A 148 -17.42 29.60 23.00
N GLU A 149 -16.10 29.61 23.12
CA GLU A 149 -15.22 30.53 22.37
C GLU A 149 -15.05 30.16 20.88
N SER A 150 -15.41 28.94 20.48
CA SER A 150 -15.33 28.46 19.08
C SER A 150 -16.58 28.76 18.23
N LYS A 151 -17.53 29.55 18.76
CA LYS A 151 -18.70 30.08 18.03
C LYS A 151 -18.53 31.55 17.71
#